data_AF-A0A948J254-F1
#
_entry.id   AF-A0A948J254-F1
#
_cell.length_a   1.000
_cell.length_b   1.000
_cell.length_c   1.000
_cell.angle_alpha   90.00
_cell.angle_beta   90.00
_cell.angle_gamma   90.00
#
_symmetry.space_group_name_H-M   'P 1'
#
loop_
_entity.id
_entity.type
_entity.pdbx_description
1 polymer ?
#
loop_
_entity_poly.entity_id
_entity_poly.type
_entity_poly.pdbx_seq_one_letter_code
_entity_poly.pdbx_strand_id
1 'polypeptide(L)'
;MQYRAVGKRCGIDLSDTGVSEEVALKILNELGFEVHDVDIVELARQRIGQSVYKRGVSIQDAPSIVDCSSLVKWLYAQKGIWLPRLCVQQYLYPESICVEQIQAGDMVYTRGVVDMYDQDPSLGVGHVGVVTAEATIVHAVGKNRGVREDCFQRFCSGRKVQGIRRFSKQTTRTLIVPDTYTIEWSDDIKWILLKHVSQTNRSH
;
A
#
# COMPACT_ATOMS: atom_id res chain seq x y z
N MET A 1 -9.94 4.28 -6.99
CA MET A 1 -8.77 4.99 -6.42
C MET A 1 -7.77 5.24 -7.53
N GLN A 2 -7.03 6.34 -7.47
CA GLN A 2 -5.93 6.60 -8.39
C GLN A 2 -4.61 6.38 -7.66
N TYR A 3 -3.71 5.61 -8.28
CA TYR A 3 -2.43 5.27 -7.71
C TYR A 3 -1.31 5.84 -8.56
N ARG A 4 -0.33 6.48 -7.92
CA ARG A 4 0.92 6.84 -8.59
C ARG A 4 1.82 5.61 -8.67
N ALA A 5 2.36 5.35 -9.87
CA ALA A 5 3.24 4.22 -10.14
C ALA A 5 4.56 4.29 -9.34
N VAL A 6 5.18 3.13 -9.15
CA VAL A 6 6.46 2.94 -8.47
C VAL A 6 7.39 2.09 -9.32
N GLY A 7 8.37 2.73 -9.95
CA GLY A 7 9.23 2.06 -10.93
C GLY A 7 8.39 1.50 -12.08
N LYS A 8 8.60 0.22 -12.42
CA LYS A 8 7.78 -0.49 -13.41
C LYS A 8 6.46 -1.04 -12.85
N ARG A 9 6.06 -0.72 -11.62
CA ARG A 9 4.84 -1.24 -11.01
C ARG A 9 3.76 -0.18 -10.91
N CYS A 10 2.52 -0.54 -11.23
CA CYS A 10 1.37 0.32 -10.99
C CYS A 10 0.23 -0.50 -10.38
N GLY A 11 -0.24 -0.08 -9.21
CA GLY A 11 -1.50 -0.58 -8.66
C GLY A 11 -2.66 -0.06 -9.52
N ILE A 12 -3.68 -0.87 -9.74
CA ILE A 12 -4.89 -0.46 -10.44
C ILE A 12 -6.12 -1.18 -9.90
N ASP A 13 -7.21 -0.44 -9.78
CA ASP A 13 -8.52 -1.00 -9.54
C ASP A 13 -9.27 -1.11 -10.87
N LEU A 14 -9.35 -2.31 -11.44
CA LEU A 14 -9.91 -2.51 -12.78
C LEU A 14 -11.40 -2.17 -12.86
N SER A 15 -12.12 -2.21 -11.73
CA SER A 15 -13.53 -1.78 -11.67
C SER A 15 -13.72 -0.30 -12.00
N ASP A 16 -12.69 0.53 -11.81
CA ASP A 16 -12.76 1.98 -12.01
C ASP A 16 -12.42 2.39 -13.47
N THR A 17 -12.08 1.43 -14.33
CA THR A 17 -11.65 1.67 -15.71
C THR A 17 -12.82 1.90 -16.68
N GLY A 18 -14.02 1.40 -16.34
CA GLY A 18 -15.17 1.39 -17.26
C GLY A 18 -15.10 0.27 -18.31
N VAL A 19 -14.10 -0.62 -18.21
CA VAL A 19 -13.96 -1.85 -18.99
C VAL A 19 -14.12 -3.02 -18.03
N SER A 20 -14.78 -4.11 -18.44
CA SER A 20 -14.88 -5.30 -17.58
C SER A 20 -13.49 -5.86 -17.28
N GLU A 21 -13.31 -6.43 -16.08
CA GLU A 21 -12.01 -6.94 -15.64
C GLU A 21 -11.43 -7.96 -16.63
N GLU A 22 -12.25 -8.89 -17.13
CA GLU A 22 -11.85 -9.89 -18.12
C GLU A 22 -11.29 -9.26 -19.41
N VAL A 23 -12.02 -8.27 -19.97
CA VAL A 23 -11.60 -7.58 -21.20
C VAL A 23 -10.36 -6.73 -20.95
N ALA A 24 -10.31 -6.04 -19.81
CA ALA A 24 -9.16 -5.23 -19.43
C ALA A 24 -7.89 -6.08 -19.30
N LEU A 25 -7.96 -7.22 -18.62
CA LEU A 25 -6.83 -8.14 -18.45
C LEU A 25 -6.36 -8.70 -19.79
N LYS A 26 -7.28 -9.04 -20.70
CA LYS A 26 -6.93 -9.50 -22.04
C LYS A 26 -6.16 -8.43 -22.82
N ILE A 27 -6.68 -7.20 -22.86
CA ILE A 27 -6.03 -6.08 -23.55
C ILE A 27 -4.65 -5.80 -22.93
N LEU A 28 -4.56 -5.74 -21.60
CA LEU A 28 -3.31 -5.50 -20.88
C LEU A 28 -2.25 -6.54 -21.25
N ASN A 29 -2.62 -7.82 -21.26
CA ASN A 29 -1.73 -8.90 -21.65
C ASN A 29 -1.29 -8.78 -23.12
N GLU A 30 -2.20 -8.46 -24.04
CA GLU A 30 -1.86 -8.21 -25.46
C GLU A 30 -0.90 -7.02 -25.63
N LEU A 31 -1.01 -6.01 -24.78
CA LEU A 31 -0.12 -4.85 -24.76
C LEU A 31 1.18 -5.08 -23.97
N GLY A 32 1.39 -6.28 -23.44
CA GLY A 32 2.62 -6.69 -22.73
C GLY A 32 2.66 -6.30 -21.25
N PHE A 33 1.55 -5.87 -20.65
CA PHE A 33 1.47 -5.72 -19.20
C PHE A 33 1.33 -7.09 -18.54
N GLU A 34 2.03 -7.28 -17.42
CA GLU A 34 1.92 -8.50 -16.61
C GLU A 34 1.15 -8.22 -15.33
N VAL A 35 0.32 -9.16 -14.88
CA VAL A 35 -0.34 -9.06 -13.57
C VAL A 35 0.49 -9.84 -12.54
N HIS A 36 0.88 -9.16 -11.47
CA HIS A 36 1.70 -9.73 -10.41
C HIS A 36 1.16 -9.33 -9.04
N ASP A 37 0.09 -10.00 -8.61
CA ASP A 37 -0.60 -9.67 -7.37
C ASP A 37 0.31 -9.82 -6.15
N VAL A 38 0.35 -8.76 -5.34
CA VAL A 38 1.13 -8.71 -4.10
C VAL A 38 0.20 -8.77 -2.90
N ASP A 39 0.36 -9.83 -2.11
CA ASP A 39 -0.16 -9.93 -0.75
C ASP A 39 0.79 -9.18 0.20
N ILE A 40 0.33 -8.01 0.67
CA ILE A 40 1.13 -7.15 1.55
C ILE A 40 1.28 -7.73 2.96
N VAL A 41 0.36 -8.57 3.42
CA VAL A 41 0.41 -9.20 4.75
C VAL A 41 1.43 -10.32 4.73
N GLU A 42 1.39 -11.18 3.70
CA GLU A 42 2.41 -12.21 3.51
C GLU A 42 3.80 -11.57 3.36
N LEU A 43 3.91 -10.54 2.52
CA LEU A 43 5.16 -9.81 2.32
C LEU A 43 5.66 -9.17 3.61
N ALA A 44 4.77 -8.63 4.46
CA ALA A 44 5.13 -8.09 5.77
C ALA A 44 5.64 -9.18 6.72
N ARG A 45 5.00 -10.36 6.73
CA ARG A 45 5.43 -11.52 7.52
C ARG A 45 6.81 -12.01 7.13
N GLN A 46 7.12 -12.03 5.83
CA GLN A 46 8.45 -12.38 5.34
C GLN A 46 9.55 -11.43 5.84
N ARG A 47 9.22 -10.24 6.37
CA ARG A 47 10.18 -9.31 6.96
C ARG A 47 10.45 -9.58 8.44
N ILE A 48 9.64 -10.42 9.10
CA ILE A 48 9.83 -10.77 10.51
C ILE A 48 11.16 -11.49 10.68
N GLY A 49 12.00 -10.99 11.59
CA GLY A 49 13.36 -11.49 11.81
C GLY A 49 14.36 -11.21 10.69
N GLN A 50 13.92 -10.74 9.51
CA GLN A 50 14.79 -10.40 8.37
C GLN A 50 15.18 -8.91 8.36
N SER A 51 14.28 -8.04 8.83
CA SER A 51 14.48 -6.59 8.80
C SER A 51 14.95 -6.03 10.14
N VAL A 52 15.99 -5.20 10.10
CA VAL A 52 16.50 -4.48 11.28
C VAL A 52 15.75 -3.16 11.44
N TYR A 53 15.41 -2.81 12.69
CA TYR A 53 14.77 -1.51 12.97
C TYR A 53 15.81 -0.38 13.07
N LYS A 54 15.63 0.69 12.29
CA LYS A 54 16.33 1.97 12.44
C LYS A 54 15.37 3.13 12.20
N ARG A 55 15.17 3.97 13.21
CA ARG A 55 14.34 5.17 13.13
C ARG A 55 14.90 6.15 12.08
N GLY A 56 14.03 6.70 11.23
CA GLY A 56 14.39 7.75 10.28
C GLY A 56 15.22 7.25 9.10
N VAL A 57 15.15 5.95 8.80
CA VAL A 57 15.94 5.32 7.74
C VAL A 57 15.53 5.77 6.34
N SER A 58 16.44 5.73 5.37
CA SER A 58 16.12 5.99 3.97
C SER A 58 15.25 4.86 3.42
N ILE A 59 14.37 5.17 2.46
CA ILE A 59 13.62 4.12 1.77
C ILE A 59 14.53 3.19 0.95
N GLN A 60 15.72 3.66 0.57
CA GLN A 60 16.70 2.86 -0.17
C GLN A 60 17.26 1.70 0.66
N ASP A 61 17.21 1.79 2.00
CA ASP A 61 17.68 0.72 2.89
C ASP A 61 16.60 -0.37 3.10
N ALA A 62 15.35 -0.11 2.72
CA ALA A 62 14.27 -1.07 2.81
C ALA A 62 14.40 -2.14 1.69
N PRO A 63 14.17 -3.43 1.99
CA PRO A 63 13.55 -3.94 3.21
C PRO A 63 14.52 -4.31 4.33
N SER A 64 15.83 -4.28 4.12
CA SER A 64 16.81 -4.79 5.10
C SER A 64 16.82 -3.97 6.39
N ILE A 65 16.67 -2.65 6.27
CA ILE A 65 16.59 -1.73 7.41
C ILE A 65 15.34 -0.87 7.25
N VAL A 66 14.47 -0.89 8.26
CA VAL A 66 13.16 -0.21 8.22
C VAL A 66 12.85 0.49 9.54
N ASP A 67 11.96 1.46 9.48
CA ASP A 67 11.08 1.87 10.58
C ASP A 67 9.62 1.63 10.21
N CYS A 68 8.68 2.01 11.06
CA CYS A 68 7.26 1.70 10.88
C CYS A 68 6.72 2.22 9.53
N SER A 69 7.01 3.46 9.16
CA SER A 69 6.48 4.06 7.92
C SER A 69 7.24 3.66 6.67
N SER A 70 8.56 3.42 6.76
CA SER A 70 9.33 2.91 5.63
C SER A 70 9.01 1.44 5.32
N LEU A 71 8.68 0.61 6.32
CA LEU A 71 8.13 -0.73 6.09
C LEU A 71 6.84 -0.64 5.25
N VAL A 72 5.85 0.15 5.71
CA VAL A 72 4.58 0.32 4.99
C VAL A 72 4.79 0.87 3.58
N LYS A 73 5.63 1.90 3.43
CA LYS A 73 5.96 2.46 2.11
C LYS A 73 6.59 1.41 1.19
N TRP A 74 7.49 0.57 1.70
CA TRP A 74 8.14 -0.48 0.91
C TRP A 74 7.15 -1.59 0.50
N LEU A 75 6.26 -2.01 1.40
CA LEU A 75 5.21 -3.01 1.10
C LEU A 75 4.32 -2.55 -0.05
N TYR A 76 3.81 -1.31 0.03
CA TYR A 76 2.95 -0.76 -1.01
C TYR A 76 3.69 -0.41 -2.30
N ALA A 77 4.98 -0.09 -2.22
CA ALA A 77 5.83 0.01 -3.41
C ALA A 77 5.87 -1.32 -4.19
N GLN A 78 5.88 -2.47 -3.52
CA GLN A 78 5.79 -3.77 -4.21
C GLN A 78 4.41 -3.95 -4.87
N LYS A 79 3.34 -3.42 -4.27
CA LYS A 79 2.00 -3.38 -4.87
C LYS A 79 1.83 -2.34 -5.98
N GLY A 80 2.88 -1.57 -6.31
CA GLY A 80 2.83 -0.50 -7.32
C GLY A 80 2.08 0.76 -6.85
N ILE A 81 1.97 0.96 -5.54
CA ILE A 81 1.26 2.09 -4.93
C ILE A 81 2.28 2.97 -4.21
N TRP A 82 2.47 4.19 -4.72
CA TRP A 82 3.34 5.15 -4.05
C TRP A 82 2.69 5.70 -2.78
N LEU A 83 3.42 5.65 -1.67
CA LEU A 83 3.05 6.29 -0.41
C LEU A 83 4.09 7.34 0.02
N PRO A 84 3.70 8.39 0.78
CA PRO A 84 4.66 9.32 1.38
C PRO A 84 5.56 8.63 2.42
N ARG A 85 6.69 9.25 2.75
CA ARG A 85 7.70 8.65 3.65
C ARG A 85 7.27 8.66 5.12
N LEU A 86 6.57 9.69 5.57
CA LEU A 86 6.26 9.88 6.99
C LEU A 86 4.91 9.26 7.36
N CYS A 87 4.82 8.63 8.54
CA CYS A 87 3.56 8.01 8.98
C CYS A 87 2.41 9.03 9.12
N VAL A 88 2.70 10.28 9.50
CA VAL A 88 1.68 11.34 9.58
C VAL A 88 1.09 11.64 8.20
N GLN A 89 1.90 11.65 7.14
CA GLN A 89 1.42 11.87 5.78
C GLN A 89 0.66 10.65 5.24
N GLN A 90 1.10 9.44 5.59
CA GLN A 90 0.40 8.20 5.24
C GLN A 90 -0.99 8.14 5.91
N TYR A 91 -1.12 8.66 7.12
CA TYR A 91 -2.39 8.79 7.84
C TYR A 91 -3.37 9.76 7.18
N LEU A 92 -2.90 10.76 6.42
CA LEU A 92 -3.76 11.71 5.71
C LEU A 92 -4.42 11.14 4.45
N TYR A 93 -4.20 9.86 4.14
CA TYR A 93 -4.83 9.25 2.98
C TYR A 93 -6.36 9.24 3.13
N PRO A 94 -7.13 9.49 2.05
CA PRO A 94 -8.54 9.83 2.17
C PRO A 94 -9.43 8.71 2.71
N GLU A 95 -9.09 7.45 2.45
CA GLU A 95 -9.93 6.32 2.84
C GLU A 95 -9.70 5.94 4.31
N SER A 96 -10.55 6.51 5.17
CA SER A 96 -10.66 6.15 6.59
C SER A 96 -11.60 4.98 6.79
N ILE A 97 -11.20 4.02 7.64
CA ILE A 97 -11.96 2.79 7.91
C ILE A 97 -12.43 2.77 9.37
N CYS A 98 -13.70 2.38 9.60
CA CYS A 98 -14.22 2.10 10.94
C CYS A 98 -13.69 0.76 11.45
N VAL A 99 -13.52 0.60 12.76
CA VAL A 99 -12.91 -0.62 13.33
C VAL A 99 -13.70 -1.89 13.00
N GLU A 100 -15.02 -1.78 12.82
CA GLU A 100 -15.92 -2.87 12.44
C GLU A 100 -15.74 -3.34 10.99
N GLN A 101 -15.13 -2.50 10.14
CA GLN A 101 -14.88 -2.76 8.72
C GLN A 101 -13.42 -3.08 8.41
N ILE A 102 -12.61 -3.28 9.45
CA ILE A 102 -11.19 -3.54 9.33
C ILE A 102 -10.94 -4.84 8.57
N GLN A 103 -9.95 -4.83 7.70
CA GLN A 103 -9.55 -5.97 6.89
C GLN A 103 -8.04 -6.17 6.94
N ALA A 104 -7.60 -7.38 6.58
CA ALA A 104 -6.20 -7.66 6.34
C ALA A 104 -5.64 -6.68 5.30
N GLY A 105 -4.48 -6.09 5.61
CA GLY A 105 -3.89 -5.04 4.80
C GLY A 105 -4.33 -3.62 5.12
N ASP A 106 -5.20 -3.40 6.11
CA ASP A 106 -5.45 -2.06 6.63
C ASP A 106 -4.31 -1.57 7.54
N MET A 107 -4.06 -0.28 7.55
CA MET A 107 -3.04 0.36 8.38
C MET A 107 -3.67 0.97 9.62
N VAL A 108 -3.19 0.60 10.81
CA VAL A 108 -3.60 1.23 12.06
C VAL A 108 -2.53 2.20 12.53
N TYR A 109 -2.93 3.47 12.66
CA TYR A 109 -2.08 4.55 13.11
C TYR A 109 -2.32 4.84 14.58
N THR A 110 -1.25 5.09 15.31
CA THR A 110 -1.30 5.39 16.74
C THR A 110 -0.35 6.53 17.09
N ARG A 111 -0.51 7.09 18.29
CA ARG A 111 0.61 7.79 18.95
C ARG A 111 1.79 6.85 19.17
N GLY A 112 2.98 7.41 19.18
CA GLY A 112 4.24 6.69 19.35
C GLY A 112 5.11 7.32 20.43
N VAL A 113 6.38 6.89 20.46
CA VAL A 113 7.41 7.50 21.34
C VAL A 113 7.74 8.93 20.89
N VAL A 114 7.67 9.16 19.58
CA VAL A 114 7.83 10.48 18.96
C VAL A 114 6.66 10.63 18.00
N ASP A 115 5.80 11.59 18.28
CA ASP A 115 4.68 11.94 17.43
C ASP A 115 5.12 12.96 16.39
N MET A 116 4.55 12.85 15.20
CA MET A 116 4.58 13.88 14.17
C MET A 116 3.20 14.49 14.04
N TYR A 117 3.17 15.75 13.64
CA TYR A 117 1.96 16.55 13.54
C TYR A 117 1.91 17.13 12.14
N ASP A 118 0.71 17.23 11.59
CA ASP A 118 0.45 17.99 10.36
C ASP A 118 -0.16 19.34 10.75
N GLN A 119 -1.45 19.58 10.44
CA GLN A 119 -2.09 20.86 10.76
C GLN A 119 -2.66 20.93 12.20
N ASP A 120 -3.07 19.80 12.77
CA ASP A 120 -3.65 19.72 14.11
C ASP A 120 -2.61 19.21 15.14
N PRO A 121 -2.11 20.06 16.06
CA PRO A 121 -1.14 19.65 17.07
C PRO A 121 -1.74 18.70 18.13
N SER A 122 -3.06 18.54 18.18
CA SER A 122 -3.73 17.54 19.03
C SER A 122 -3.72 16.14 18.40
N LEU A 123 -3.48 16.04 17.08
CA LEU A 123 -3.52 14.80 16.31
C LEU A 123 -2.12 14.25 16.01
N GLY A 124 -1.37 13.96 17.09
CA GLY A 124 -0.05 13.33 16.97
C GLY A 124 -0.11 11.91 16.39
N VAL A 125 0.63 11.63 15.32
CA VAL A 125 0.78 10.29 14.73
C VAL A 125 2.25 9.90 14.81
N GLY A 126 2.56 8.83 15.52
CA GLY A 126 3.95 8.42 15.78
C GLY A 126 4.28 6.97 15.42
N HIS A 127 3.28 6.16 15.07
CA HIS A 127 3.49 4.75 14.73
C HIS A 127 2.40 4.22 13.78
N VAL A 128 2.74 3.17 13.05
CA VAL A 128 1.83 2.45 12.13
C VAL A 128 2.11 0.95 12.17
N GLY A 129 1.07 0.15 11.99
CA GLY A 129 1.17 -1.30 11.76
C GLY A 129 0.14 -1.78 10.72
N VAL A 130 0.42 -2.93 10.13
CA VAL A 130 -0.36 -3.60 9.08
C VAL A 130 -1.23 -4.68 9.71
N VAL A 131 -2.55 -4.58 9.57
CA VAL A 131 -3.51 -5.57 10.07
C VAL A 131 -3.42 -6.85 9.25
N THR A 132 -3.58 -7.98 9.90
CA THR A 132 -3.63 -9.31 9.26
C THR A 132 -5.04 -9.91 9.34
N ALA A 133 -5.27 -11.07 8.73
CA ALA A 133 -6.55 -11.77 8.84
C ALA A 133 -6.76 -12.47 10.20
N GLU A 134 -5.68 -12.69 10.96
CA GLU A 134 -5.62 -13.54 12.15
C GLU A 134 -5.75 -12.73 13.45
N ALA A 135 -6.39 -11.55 13.40
CA ALA A 135 -6.50 -10.61 14.52
C ALA A 135 -5.12 -10.23 15.12
N THR A 136 -4.10 -10.15 14.26
CA THR A 136 -2.75 -9.70 14.59
C THR A 136 -2.38 -8.46 13.77
N ILE A 137 -1.23 -7.88 14.10
CA ILE A 137 -0.69 -6.72 13.41
C ILE A 137 0.83 -6.84 13.24
N VAL A 138 1.32 -6.66 12.02
CA VAL A 138 2.75 -6.64 11.69
C VAL A 138 3.26 -5.20 11.74
N HIS A 139 4.37 -4.98 12.44
CA HIS A 139 4.97 -3.65 12.54
C HIS A 139 6.48 -3.69 12.81
N ALA A 140 7.17 -2.58 12.52
CA ALA A 140 8.60 -2.42 12.84
C ALA A 140 8.77 -1.62 14.14
N VAL A 141 9.39 -2.19 15.19
CA VAL A 141 9.34 -1.62 16.55
C VAL A 141 10.66 -1.62 17.33
N GLY A 142 11.33 -0.46 17.35
CA GLY A 142 12.39 -0.16 18.32
C GLY A 142 13.70 -0.91 18.08
N LYS A 143 14.80 -0.37 18.61
CA LYS A 143 16.13 -0.97 18.49
C LYS A 143 16.09 -2.41 19.07
N ASN A 144 16.61 -3.37 18.31
CA ASN A 144 16.75 -4.80 18.65
C ASN A 144 15.50 -5.70 18.52
N ARG A 145 14.34 -5.21 18.04
CA ARG A 145 13.19 -6.09 17.77
C ARG A 145 12.81 -6.23 16.30
N GLY A 146 13.28 -5.32 15.45
CA GLY A 146 13.03 -5.40 14.00
C GLY A 146 11.54 -5.35 13.66
N VAL A 147 11.17 -6.11 12.64
CA VAL A 147 9.76 -6.38 12.28
C VAL A 147 9.27 -7.58 13.06
N ARG A 148 8.06 -7.47 13.60
CA ARG A 148 7.37 -8.54 14.34
C ARG A 148 5.87 -8.47 14.15
N GLU A 149 5.20 -9.52 14.62
CA GLU A 149 3.75 -9.63 14.64
C GLU A 149 3.26 -9.70 16.09
N ASP A 150 2.31 -8.83 16.45
CA ASP A 150 1.70 -8.75 17.77
C ASP A 150 0.19 -9.00 17.68
N CYS A 151 -0.45 -9.35 18.80
CA CYS A 151 -1.91 -9.35 18.93
C CYS A 151 -2.49 -7.95 18.65
N PHE A 152 -3.50 -7.88 17.78
CA PHE A 152 -4.13 -6.62 17.37
C PHE A 152 -4.75 -5.87 18.56
N GLN A 153 -5.51 -6.57 19.40
CA GLN A 153 -6.16 -5.96 20.57
C GLN A 153 -5.14 -5.37 21.55
N ARG A 154 -4.04 -6.08 21.81
CA ARG A 154 -2.94 -5.58 22.67
C ARG A 154 -2.23 -4.39 22.03
N PHE A 155 -2.06 -4.39 20.71
CA PHE A 155 -1.48 -3.25 20.00
C PHE A 155 -2.33 -1.98 20.18
N CYS A 156 -3.65 -2.12 20.04
CA CYS A 156 -4.62 -1.04 20.17
C CYS A 156 -4.83 -0.58 21.62
N SER A 157 -4.86 -1.48 22.61
CA SER A 157 -5.03 -1.08 24.01
C SER A 157 -3.77 -0.47 24.62
N GLY A 158 -2.59 -0.87 24.13
CA GLY A 158 -1.31 -0.33 24.59
C GLY A 158 -0.93 1.02 23.99
N ARG A 159 -1.75 1.60 23.09
CA ARG A 159 -1.45 2.85 22.37
C ARG A 159 -2.71 3.67 22.12
N LYS A 160 -2.59 4.99 22.04
CA LYS A 160 -3.70 5.82 21.57
C LYS A 160 -3.87 5.67 20.06
N VAL A 161 -4.89 4.92 19.62
CA VAL A 161 -5.26 4.77 18.21
C VAL A 161 -5.76 6.11 17.67
N GLN A 162 -5.24 6.51 16.51
CA GLN A 162 -5.61 7.74 15.80
C GLN A 162 -6.58 7.47 14.65
N GLY A 163 -6.43 6.33 14.00
CA GLY A 163 -7.36 5.90 12.97
C GLY A 163 -6.81 4.77 12.12
N ILE A 164 -7.66 4.27 11.24
CA ILE A 164 -7.37 3.17 10.32
C ILE A 164 -7.45 3.70 8.90
N ARG A 165 -6.50 3.32 8.04
CA ARG A 165 -6.51 3.65 6.61
C ARG A 165 -6.41 2.41 5.75
N ARG A 166 -7.10 2.44 4.62
CA ARG A 166 -6.95 1.47 3.54
C ARG A 166 -6.32 2.17 2.35
N PHE A 167 -5.34 1.50 1.75
CA PHE A 167 -4.60 2.03 0.60
C PHE A 167 -4.87 1.23 -0.68
N SER A 168 -5.57 0.11 -0.57
CA SER A 168 -5.92 -0.73 -1.71
C SER A 168 -7.15 -1.54 -1.40
N LYS A 169 -8.03 -1.70 -2.40
CA LYS A 169 -9.17 -2.61 -2.33
C LYS A 169 -8.73 -4.04 -2.65
N GLN A 170 -9.59 -5.02 -2.36
CA GLN A 170 -9.36 -6.42 -2.77
C GLN A 170 -9.29 -6.59 -4.29
N THR A 171 -9.96 -5.73 -5.05
CA THR A 171 -9.92 -5.67 -6.51
C THR A 171 -8.68 -4.98 -7.07
N THR A 172 -7.84 -4.38 -6.20
CA THR A 172 -6.62 -3.71 -6.64
C THR A 172 -5.57 -4.74 -7.05
N ARG A 173 -5.31 -4.80 -8.36
CA ARG A 173 -4.25 -5.59 -8.99
C ARG A 173 -2.95 -4.81 -9.02
N THR A 174 -1.84 -5.52 -9.14
CA THR A 174 -0.54 -4.91 -9.40
C THR A 174 -0.09 -5.28 -10.81
N LEU A 175 0.17 -4.27 -11.63
CA LEU A 175 0.66 -4.45 -12.98
C LEU A 175 2.17 -4.20 -13.05
N ILE A 176 2.88 -5.02 -13.82
CA ILE A 176 4.22 -4.71 -14.34
C ILE A 176 4.05 -4.04 -15.69
N VAL A 177 4.55 -2.81 -15.78
CA VAL A 177 4.50 -1.95 -16.96
C VAL A 177 5.66 -2.35 -17.90
N PRO A 178 5.38 -2.69 -19.17
CA PRO A 178 6.43 -3.01 -20.13
C PRO A 178 7.15 -1.74 -20.60
N ASP A 179 8.35 -1.90 -21.15
CA ASP A 179 9.22 -0.77 -21.55
C ASP A 179 8.63 0.12 -22.66
N THR A 180 7.57 -0.34 -23.34
CA THR A 180 6.84 0.41 -24.36
C THR A 180 5.94 1.50 -23.79
N TYR A 181 5.67 1.51 -22.47
CA TYR A 181 4.78 2.48 -21.84
C TYR A 181 5.47 3.18 -20.66
N THR A 182 5.19 4.47 -20.55
CA THR A 182 5.44 5.26 -19.34
C THR A 182 4.11 5.48 -18.64
N ILE A 183 3.98 4.95 -17.42
CA ILE A 183 2.79 5.12 -16.57
C ILE A 183 3.20 5.92 -15.35
N GLU A 184 2.62 7.10 -15.18
CA GLU A 184 2.78 7.90 -13.97
C GLU A 184 1.67 7.61 -12.96
N TRP A 185 0.45 7.47 -13.46
CA TRP A 185 -0.75 7.22 -12.67
C TRP A 185 -1.56 6.06 -13.25
N SER A 186 -2.29 5.35 -12.38
CA SER A 186 -3.19 4.27 -12.79
C SER A 186 -4.30 4.73 -13.76
N ASP A 187 -4.55 6.04 -13.77
CA ASP A 187 -5.32 6.76 -14.76
C ASP A 187 -4.82 6.46 -16.20
N ASP A 188 -3.53 6.56 -16.47
CA ASP A 188 -2.96 6.38 -17.82
C ASP A 188 -3.34 5.01 -18.43
N ILE A 189 -3.39 3.98 -17.59
CA ILE A 189 -3.80 2.63 -17.97
C ILE A 189 -5.27 2.58 -18.39
N LYS A 190 -6.15 3.30 -17.69
CA LYS A 190 -7.57 3.44 -18.08
C LYS A 190 -7.69 4.05 -19.48
N TRP A 191 -6.90 5.07 -19.80
CA TRP A 191 -6.92 5.68 -21.14
C TRP A 191 -6.44 4.70 -22.22
N ILE A 192 -5.38 3.93 -21.93
CA ILE A 192 -4.88 2.88 -22.83
C ILE A 192 -5.99 1.86 -23.13
N LEU A 193 -6.68 1.38 -22.08
CA LEU A 193 -7.78 0.42 -22.21
C LEU A 193 -8.93 0.97 -23.06
N LEU A 194 -9.42 2.18 -22.73
CA LEU A 194 -10.54 2.78 -23.45
C LEU A 194 -10.20 3.09 -24.91
N LYS A 195 -8.97 3.53 -25.19
CA LYS A 195 -8.49 3.74 -26.56
C LYS A 195 -8.51 2.43 -27.36
N HIS A 196 -8.02 1.33 -26.77
CA HIS A 196 -7.97 0.03 -27.43
C HIS A 196 -9.37 -0.50 -27.74
N VAL A 197 -10.31 -0.42 -26.79
CA VAL A 197 -11.72 -0.78 -27.00
C VAL A 197 -12.36 0.06 -28.12
N SER A 198 -12.12 1.37 -28.12
CA SER A 198 -12.68 2.28 -29.14
C SER A 198 -12.15 1.97 -30.55
N GLN A 199 -10.88 1.61 -30.68
CA GLN A 199 -10.27 1.24 -31.96
C GLN A 199 -10.84 -0.08 -32.51
N THR A 200 -11.03 -1.08 -31.65
CA THR A 200 -11.61 -2.38 -32.02
C THR A 200 -13.06 -2.24 -32.51
N ASN A 201 -13.84 -1.36 -31.89
CA ASN A 201 -15.23 -1.11 -32.30
C ASN A 201 -15.36 -0.34 -33.63
N ARG A 202 -14.29 0.32 -34.11
CA ARG A 202 -14.28 1.02 -35.41
C ARG A 202 -13.80 0.14 -36.57
N SER A 203 -13.16 -0.99 -36.27
CA SER A 203 -12.68 -1.96 -37.26
C SER A 203 -13.71 -3.03 -37.62
N HIS A 204 -14.93 -2.94 -37.07
CA HIS A 204 -16.10 -3.74 -37.39
C HIS A 204 -17.20 -2.84 -37.96
#